data_AF-X6LHM7-F1
#
_entry.id   AF-X6LHM7-F1
#
_cell.length_a   1.000
_cell.length_b   1.000
_cell.length_c   1.000
_cell.angle_alpha   90.00
_cell.angle_beta   90.00
_cell.angle_gamma   90.00
#
_symmetry.space_group_name_H-M   'P 1'
#
loop_
_entity.id
_entity.type
_entity.pdbx_description
1 polymer ?
#
loop_
_entity_poly.entity_id
_entity_poly.type
_entity_poly.pdbx_seq_one_letter_code
_entity_poly.pdbx_strand_id
1 'polypeptide(L)'
;KWNSQDISIFVGYNLKCNKLKMNEYNKKIKEKKIDGMSLLKMSKNDWMDLFHFDMFLQACVVYDSFHQICSKYPIDSNEWVPHDIPKEYLCPLSKLIMKDPVIALNGTTYDRSSIMNQYQNIPNYSSLMNNGNLELYPDHALQQKIQQFSENLK
;
A
#
# COMPACT_ATOMS: atom_id res chain seq x y z
N LYS A 1 2.70 7.72 -5.48
CA LYS A 1 1.68 8.50 -4.75
C LYS A 1 0.99 9.46 -5.72
N TRP A 2 -0.34 9.44 -5.79
CA TRP A 2 -1.12 10.31 -6.69
C TRP A 2 -1.31 11.69 -6.07
N ASN A 3 -0.81 12.74 -6.73
CA ASN A 3 -1.04 14.13 -6.32
C ASN A 3 -2.28 14.72 -7.05
N SER A 4 -2.66 15.96 -6.70
CA SER A 4 -3.86 16.58 -7.27
C SER A 4 -3.81 16.77 -8.79
N GLN A 5 -2.62 16.98 -9.35
CA GLN A 5 -2.41 17.12 -10.78
C GLN A 5 -2.56 15.77 -11.48
N ASP A 6 -1.95 14.71 -10.94
CA ASP A 6 -2.08 13.34 -11.48
C ASP A 6 -3.54 12.91 -11.55
N ILE A 7 -4.28 13.13 -10.45
CA ILE A 7 -5.71 12.84 -10.36
C ILE A 7 -6.47 13.64 -11.42
N SER A 8 -6.24 14.95 -11.53
CA SER A 8 -6.95 15.80 -12.49
C SER A 8 -6.71 15.40 -13.95
N ILE A 9 -5.47 15.02 -14.28
CA ILE A 9 -5.08 14.54 -15.61
C ILE A 9 -5.78 13.22 -15.90
N PHE A 10 -5.78 12.29 -14.94
CA PHE A 10 -6.42 10.99 -15.10
C PHE A 10 -7.93 11.10 -15.32
N VAL A 11 -8.63 11.88 -14.48
CA VAL A 11 -10.07 12.11 -14.64
C VAL A 11 -10.35 12.75 -16.00
N GLY A 12 -9.59 13.79 -16.35
CA GLY A 12 -9.75 14.48 -17.63
C GLY A 12 -9.45 13.60 -18.83
N TYR A 13 -8.46 12.71 -18.76
CA TYR A 13 -8.13 11.76 -19.82
C TYR A 13 -9.26 10.76 -20.05
N ASN A 14 -9.80 10.17 -18.98
CA ASN A 14 -10.91 9.20 -19.08
C ASN A 14 -12.19 9.83 -19.63
N LEU A 15 -12.43 11.11 -19.33
CA LEU A 15 -13.62 11.83 -19.78
C LEU A 15 -13.41 12.70 -21.03
N LYS A 16 -12.21 12.66 -21.64
CA LYS A 16 -11.82 13.48 -22.80
C LYS A 16 -12.06 14.98 -22.58
N CYS A 17 -11.78 15.45 -21.37
CA CYS A 17 -11.93 16.85 -20.99
C CYS A 17 -10.85 17.75 -21.61
N ASN A 18 -11.15 19.05 -21.73
CA ASN A 18 -10.15 20.05 -22.10
C ASN A 18 -9.29 20.47 -20.88
N LYS A 19 -8.22 21.21 -21.14
CA LYS A 19 -7.28 21.69 -20.12
C LYS A 19 -7.93 22.58 -19.06
N LEU A 20 -8.92 23.40 -19.43
CA LEU A 20 -9.63 24.27 -18.48
C LEU A 20 -10.39 23.43 -17.44
N LYS A 21 -11.10 22.41 -17.89
CA LYS A 21 -11.86 21.50 -17.01
C LYS A 21 -10.93 20.68 -16.11
N MET A 22 -9.79 20.21 -16.63
CA MET A 22 -8.76 19.56 -15.81
C MET A 22 -8.22 20.50 -14.72
N ASN A 23 -8.01 21.78 -15.03
CA ASN A 23 -7.59 22.76 -14.03
C ASN A 23 -8.65 23.01 -12.95
N GLU A 24 -9.94 23.02 -13.32
CA GLU A 24 -11.04 23.08 -12.34
C GLU A 24 -11.01 21.89 -11.38
N TYR A 25 -10.84 20.67 -11.90
CA TYR A 25 -10.69 19.47 -11.07
C TYR A 25 -9.48 19.56 -10.15
N ASN A 26 -8.32 19.97 -10.67
CA ASN A 26 -7.10 20.13 -9.87
C ASN A 26 -7.33 21.09 -8.70
N LYS A 27 -8.00 22.23 -8.96
CA LYS A 27 -8.35 23.21 -7.92
C LYS A 27 -9.25 22.59 -6.84
N LYS A 28 -10.33 21.90 -7.23
CA LYS A 28 -11.24 21.21 -6.29
C LYS A 28 -10.52 20.16 -5.45
N ILE A 29 -9.65 19.35 -6.06
CA ILE A 29 -8.87 18.30 -5.37
C ILE A 29 -7.91 18.93 -4.34
N LYS A 30 -7.23 20.02 -4.72
CA LYS A 30 -6.33 20.77 -3.80
C LYS A 30 -7.10 21.36 -2.63
N GLU A 31 -8.22 22.03 -2.90
CA GLU A 31 -9.06 22.65 -1.86
C GLU A 31 -9.57 21.63 -0.85
N LYS A 32 -10.03 20.46 -1.33
CA LYS A 32 -10.54 19.37 -0.49
C LYS A 32 -9.42 18.46 0.07
N LYS A 33 -8.15 18.73 -0.25
CA LYS A 33 -6.97 17.92 0.15
C LYS A 33 -7.12 16.43 -0.17
N ILE A 34 -7.72 16.12 -1.31
CA ILE A 34 -7.97 14.74 -1.74
C ILE A 34 -6.69 14.17 -2.36
N ASP A 35 -6.27 13.01 -1.86
CA ASP A 35 -5.17 12.22 -2.41
C ASP A 35 -5.66 10.87 -2.96
N GLY A 36 -4.75 10.08 -3.54
CA GLY A 36 -5.10 8.77 -4.10
C GLY A 36 -5.71 7.80 -3.09
N MET A 37 -5.32 7.88 -1.81
CA MET A 37 -5.86 7.02 -0.75
C MET A 37 -7.28 7.42 -0.36
N SER A 38 -7.55 8.73 -0.33
CA SER A 38 -8.89 9.27 -0.13
C SER A 38 -9.81 8.81 -1.27
N LEU A 39 -9.37 8.93 -2.53
CA LEU A 39 -10.13 8.48 -3.70
C LEU A 39 -10.45 6.99 -3.71
N LEU A 40 -9.53 6.15 -3.26
CA LEU A 40 -9.72 4.70 -3.18
C LEU A 40 -10.83 4.31 -2.17
N LYS A 41 -11.06 5.15 -1.15
CA LYS A 41 -12.09 4.92 -0.12
C LYS A 41 -13.45 5.51 -0.48
N MET A 42 -13.51 6.40 -1.47
CA MET A 42 -14.72 7.11 -1.88
C MET A 42 -15.61 6.23 -2.75
N SER A 43 -16.93 6.33 -2.59
CA SER A 43 -17.93 5.65 -3.43
C SER A 43 -18.13 6.35 -4.79
N LYS A 44 -18.78 5.68 -5.74
CA LYS A 44 -19.14 6.30 -7.04
C LYS A 44 -19.93 7.60 -6.89
N ASN A 45 -20.80 7.69 -5.89
CA ASN A 45 -21.55 8.92 -5.59
C ASN A 45 -20.62 10.03 -5.09
N ASP A 46 -19.67 9.70 -4.21
CA ASP A 46 -18.68 10.67 -3.73
C ASP A 46 -17.83 11.22 -4.89
N TRP A 47 -17.49 10.40 -5.89
CA TRP A 47 -16.80 10.86 -7.09
C TRP A 47 -17.69 11.78 -7.94
N MET A 48 -18.97 11.44 -8.11
CA MET A 48 -19.95 12.27 -8.81
C MET A 48 -20.07 13.65 -8.15
N ASP A 49 -20.18 13.71 -6.83
CA ASP A 49 -20.29 14.95 -6.05
C ASP A 49 -18.97 15.72 -6.02
N LEU A 50 -17.83 15.04 -5.90
CA LEU A 50 -16.52 15.67 -5.90
C LEU A 50 -16.27 16.41 -7.22
N PHE A 51 -16.49 15.74 -8.35
CA PHE A 51 -16.18 16.28 -9.67
C PHE A 51 -17.35 17.03 -10.31
N HIS A 52 -18.55 16.91 -9.74
CA HIS A 52 -19.79 17.47 -10.30
C HIS A 52 -20.02 16.94 -11.71
N PHE A 53 -20.06 15.62 -11.83
CA PHE A 53 -20.36 14.97 -13.11
C PHE A 53 -21.84 15.15 -13.46
N ASP A 54 -22.12 15.44 -14.73
CA ASP A 54 -23.49 15.62 -15.23
C ASP A 54 -24.24 14.28 -15.28
N MET A 55 -23.51 13.17 -15.42
CA MET A 55 -24.06 11.83 -15.49
C MET A 55 -23.33 10.87 -14.55
N PHE A 56 -24.08 10.02 -13.86
CA PHE A 56 -23.52 8.94 -13.03
C PHE A 56 -22.58 8.00 -13.80
N LEU A 57 -22.82 7.82 -15.11
CA LEU A 57 -21.94 7.02 -15.97
C LEU A 57 -20.50 7.55 -15.99
N GLN A 58 -20.29 8.86 -15.91
CA GLN A 58 -18.94 9.44 -15.84
C GLN A 58 -18.23 9.03 -14.55
N ALA A 59 -18.97 8.99 -13.43
CA ALA A 59 -18.46 8.49 -12.16
C ALA A 59 -18.06 7.01 -12.27
N CYS A 60 -18.91 6.17 -12.85
CA CYS A 60 -18.59 4.76 -13.09
C CYS A 60 -17.32 4.56 -13.90
N VAL A 61 -17.21 5.23 -15.07
CA VAL A 61 -16.06 5.08 -15.98
C VAL A 61 -14.74 5.42 -15.27
N VAL A 62 -14.70 6.56 -14.59
CA VAL A 62 -13.49 7.03 -13.92
C VAL A 62 -13.17 6.17 -12.71
N TYR A 63 -14.18 5.85 -11.89
CA TYR A 63 -14.03 5.01 -10.70
C TYR A 63 -13.49 3.63 -11.06
N ASP A 64 -14.12 2.95 -12.03
CA ASP A 64 -13.76 1.58 -12.40
C ASP A 64 -12.35 1.55 -13.01
N SER A 65 -12.00 2.55 -13.82
CA SER A 65 -10.64 2.70 -14.37
C SER A 65 -9.60 2.95 -13.28
N PHE A 66 -9.92 3.77 -12.28
CA PHE A 66 -9.02 4.05 -11.16
C PHE A 66 -8.78 2.78 -10.35
N HIS A 67 -9.85 2.05 -10.00
CA HIS A 67 -9.74 0.79 -9.25
C HIS A 67 -9.00 -0.30 -10.02
N GLN A 68 -9.15 -0.38 -11.34
CA GLN A 68 -8.36 -1.28 -12.17
C GLN A 68 -6.86 -0.96 -12.12
N ILE A 69 -6.49 0.32 -12.21
CA ILE A 69 -5.09 0.74 -12.08
C ILE A 69 -4.57 0.44 -10.68
N CYS A 70 -5.35 0.71 -9.63
CA CYS A 70 -4.96 0.42 -8.25
C CYS A 70 -4.83 -1.08 -7.99
N SER A 71 -5.65 -1.91 -8.63
CA SER A 71 -5.52 -3.37 -8.55
C SER A 71 -4.23 -3.85 -9.22
N LYS A 72 -3.87 -3.26 -10.36
CA LYS A 72 -2.64 -3.62 -11.11
C LYS A 72 -1.37 -3.03 -10.49
N TYR A 73 -1.47 -1.85 -9.92
CA TYR A 73 -0.40 -1.07 -9.30
C TYR A 73 -0.91 -0.51 -7.96
N PRO A 74 -0.83 -1.30 -6.87
CA PRO A 74 -1.33 -0.92 -5.56
C PRO A 74 -0.88 0.48 -5.16
N ILE A 75 -1.84 1.34 -4.81
CA ILE A 75 -1.55 2.60 -4.13
C ILE A 75 -1.21 2.21 -2.70
N ASP A 76 0.09 2.17 -2.36
CA ASP A 76 0.57 1.81 -1.02
C ASP A 76 -0.20 2.56 0.06
N SER A 77 -1.07 1.83 0.77
CA SER A 77 -1.72 2.26 1.99
C SER A 77 -0.78 1.97 3.15
N ASN A 78 0.13 2.91 3.38
CA ASN A 78 1.20 2.90 4.38
C ASN A 78 2.51 2.22 3.94
N GLU A 79 3.57 3.03 4.08
CA GLU A 79 4.99 2.73 3.92
C GLU A 79 5.42 2.37 2.50
N TRP A 80 6.03 3.36 1.86
CA TRP A 80 7.20 3.22 0.98
C TRP A 80 7.82 1.82 1.17
N VAL A 81 7.53 0.89 0.26
CA VAL A 81 8.51 -0.13 -0.08
C VAL A 81 9.33 0.52 -1.20
N PRO A 82 10.44 1.19 -0.88
CA PRO A 82 11.44 1.58 -1.87
C PRO A 82 11.71 0.34 -2.69
N HIS A 83 11.83 0.55 -3.97
CA HIS A 83 12.45 -0.45 -4.82
C HIS A 83 13.93 -0.72 -4.40
N ASP A 84 14.45 0.00 -3.40
CA ASP A 84 15.78 -0.10 -2.79
C ASP A 84 15.83 -0.76 -1.40
N ILE A 85 14.73 -1.26 -0.79
CA ILE A 85 14.87 -2.03 0.46
C ILE A 85 15.47 -3.40 0.13
N PRO A 86 16.59 -3.79 0.76
CA PRO A 86 17.08 -5.16 0.66
C PRO A 86 16.00 -6.17 1.05
N LYS A 87 15.76 -7.18 0.19
CA LYS A 87 14.71 -8.19 0.43
C LYS A 87 14.84 -8.89 1.79
N GLU A 88 16.06 -8.99 2.31
CA GLU A 88 16.35 -9.54 3.63
C GLU A 88 15.73 -8.74 4.79
N TYR A 89 15.37 -7.46 4.59
CA TYR A 89 14.74 -6.63 5.63
C TYR A 89 13.21 -6.77 5.65
N LEU A 90 12.62 -7.36 4.61
CA LEU A 90 11.18 -7.48 4.45
C LEU A 90 10.67 -8.79 5.06
N CYS A 91 9.62 -8.68 5.86
CA CYS A 91 8.94 -9.86 6.40
C CYS A 91 8.28 -10.67 5.27
N PRO A 92 8.51 -11.99 5.19
CA PRO A 92 7.90 -12.83 4.16
C PRO A 92 6.35 -12.86 4.21
N LEU A 93 5.75 -12.58 5.36
CA LEU A 93 4.30 -12.57 5.56
C LEU A 93 3.68 -11.21 5.22
N SER A 94 4.05 -10.15 5.94
CA SER A 94 3.45 -8.82 5.78
C SER A 94 4.00 -8.03 4.59
N LYS A 95 5.16 -8.43 4.04
CA LYS A 95 5.92 -7.70 3.01
C LYS A 95 6.38 -6.29 3.44
N LEU A 96 6.36 -6.01 4.74
CA LEU A 96 6.84 -4.76 5.34
C LEU A 96 8.22 -4.95 6.00
N ILE A 97 8.93 -3.85 6.28
CA ILE A 97 10.19 -3.91 7.04
C ILE A 97 9.92 -4.54 8.42
N MET A 98 10.77 -5.48 8.81
CA MET A 98 10.70 -6.12 10.13
C MET A 98 11.11 -5.13 11.22
N LYS A 99 10.23 -4.91 12.21
CA LYS A 99 10.51 -4.10 13.41
C LYS A 99 11.14 -4.94 14.51
N ASP A 100 10.68 -6.19 14.62
CA ASP A 100 11.20 -7.18 15.57
C ASP A 100 11.47 -8.50 14.83
N PRO A 101 12.61 -8.62 14.13
CA PRO A 101 12.94 -9.79 13.33
C PRO A 101 13.23 -11.01 14.24
N VAL A 102 12.56 -12.12 13.95
CA VAL A 102 12.67 -13.40 14.66
C VAL A 102 12.79 -14.57 13.69
N ILE A 103 13.73 -15.47 13.97
CA ILE A 103 14.00 -16.70 13.23
C ILE A 103 13.07 -17.80 13.73
N ALA A 104 12.31 -18.42 12.82
CA ALA A 104 11.54 -19.62 13.10
C ALA A 104 12.34 -20.90 12.82
N LEU A 105 11.84 -22.06 13.24
CA LEU A 105 12.55 -23.35 13.09
C LEU A 105 12.86 -23.77 11.65
N ASN A 106 12.13 -23.23 10.67
CA ASN A 106 12.44 -23.41 9.26
C ASN A 106 13.63 -22.55 8.77
N GLY A 107 14.31 -21.83 9.66
CA GLY A 107 15.43 -20.94 9.36
C GLY A 107 15.05 -19.63 8.69
N THR A 108 13.75 -19.33 8.56
CA THR A 108 13.27 -18.08 7.96
C THR A 108 13.02 -17.03 9.03
N THR A 109 13.46 -15.79 8.76
CA THR A 109 13.20 -14.64 9.64
C THR A 109 11.89 -13.96 9.27
N TYR A 110 11.07 -13.63 10.27
CA TYR A 110 9.80 -12.93 10.15
C TYR A 110 9.74 -11.75 11.13
N ASP A 111 8.82 -10.82 10.93
CA ASP A 111 8.46 -9.90 11.99
C ASP A 111 7.65 -10.64 13.06
N ARG A 112 7.99 -10.48 14.35
CA ARG A 112 7.33 -11.17 15.47
C ARG A 112 5.82 -11.03 15.43
N SER A 113 5.30 -9.82 15.22
CA SER A 113 3.86 -9.58 15.20
C SER A 113 3.17 -10.29 14.03
N SER A 114 3.86 -10.38 12.89
CA SER A 114 3.32 -11.02 11.69
C SER A 114 3.27 -12.54 11.85
N ILE A 115 4.35 -13.16 12.31
CA ILE A 115 4.41 -14.62 12.48
C ILE A 115 3.45 -15.10 13.58
N MET A 116 3.36 -14.39 14.71
CA MET A 116 2.44 -14.78 15.79
C MET A 116 0.96 -14.76 15.36
N ASN A 117 0.59 -13.86 14.45
CA ASN A 117 -0.78 -13.73 13.97
C ASN A 117 -1.11 -14.61 12.75
N GLN A 118 -0.11 -14.98 11.94
CA GLN A 118 -0.35 -15.54 10.60
C GLN A 118 0.44 -16.82 10.31
N TYR A 119 1.15 -17.42 11.27
CA TYR A 119 1.96 -18.63 11.02
C TYR A 119 1.16 -19.78 10.39
N GLN A 120 -0.13 -19.89 10.69
CA GLN A 120 -1.02 -20.92 10.13
C GLN A 120 -1.22 -20.80 8.61
N ASN A 121 -0.96 -19.62 8.04
CA ASN A 121 -1.03 -19.38 6.59
C ASN A 121 0.23 -19.85 5.85
N ILE A 122 1.27 -20.26 6.58
CA ILE A 122 2.53 -20.73 6.00
C ILE A 122 2.34 -22.19 5.53
N PRO A 123 2.70 -22.51 4.27
CA PRO A 123 2.76 -23.89 3.83
C PRO A 123 3.65 -24.72 4.76
N ASN A 124 3.13 -25.85 5.26
CA ASN A 124 3.85 -26.70 6.21
C ASN A 124 4.20 -26.00 7.54
N TYR A 125 3.29 -25.17 8.08
CA TYR A 125 3.51 -24.44 9.35
C TYR A 125 3.88 -25.35 10.54
N SER A 126 3.54 -26.64 10.50
CA SER A 126 3.95 -27.62 11.52
C SER A 126 5.47 -27.71 11.68
N SER A 127 6.24 -27.43 10.61
CA SER A 127 7.70 -27.35 10.65
C SER A 127 8.24 -26.18 11.49
N LEU A 128 7.40 -25.23 11.86
CA LEU A 128 7.74 -24.08 12.71
C LEU A 128 7.56 -24.40 14.21
N MET A 129 6.98 -25.55 14.53
CA MET A 129 6.52 -25.89 15.87
C MET A 129 7.48 -26.88 16.54
N ASN A 130 7.77 -26.65 17.82
CA ASN A 130 8.45 -27.60 18.69
C ASN A 130 7.48 -27.99 19.82
N ASN A 131 7.17 -29.28 19.94
CA ASN A 131 6.18 -29.81 20.89
C ASN A 131 4.83 -29.06 20.88
N GLY A 132 4.36 -28.63 19.71
CA GLY A 132 3.09 -27.92 19.55
C GLY A 132 3.14 -26.43 19.88
N ASN A 133 4.31 -25.88 20.24
CA ASN A 133 4.52 -24.45 20.47
C ASN A 133 5.32 -23.84 19.32
N LEU A 134 4.96 -22.62 18.93
CA LEU A 134 5.71 -21.84 17.94
C LEU A 134 7.00 -21.33 18.60
N GLU A 135 8.15 -21.80 18.13
CA GLU A 135 9.44 -21.45 18.70
C GLU A 135 10.14 -20.40 17.83
N LEU A 136 10.51 -19.26 18.44
CA LEU A 136 11.02 -18.08 17.76
C LEU A 136 12.27 -17.56 18.46
N TYR A 137 13.33 -17.32 17.69
CA TYR A 137 14.62 -16.83 18.18
C TYR A 137 14.87 -15.42 17.67
N PRO A 138 15.26 -14.43 18.50
CA PRO A 138 15.57 -13.09 18.03
C PRO A 138 16.71 -13.06 17.01
N ASP A 139 16.52 -12.33 15.90
CA ASP A 139 17.58 -12.06 14.92
C ASP A 139 18.20 -10.67 15.18
N HIS A 140 19.00 -10.58 16.24
CA HIS A 140 19.63 -9.32 16.64
C HIS A 140 20.57 -8.74 15.57
N ALA A 141 21.20 -9.60 14.76
CA ALA A 141 22.07 -9.17 13.68
C ALA A 141 21.28 -8.46 12.58
N LEU A 142 20.14 -9.03 12.15
CA LEU A 142 19.27 -8.40 11.18
C LEU A 142 18.60 -7.14 11.74
N GLN A 143 18.21 -7.16 13.02
CA GLN A 143 17.64 -6.00 13.69
C GLN A 143 18.58 -4.79 13.65
N GLN A 144 19.87 -4.99 13.95
CA GLN A 144 20.89 -3.94 13.88
C GLN A 144 21.06 -3.40 12.45
N LYS A 145 21.08 -4.28 11.44
CA LYS A 145 21.18 -3.85 10.02
C LYS A 145 19.98 -3.01 9.60
N ILE A 146 18.77 -3.43 9.96
CA ILE A 146 17.52 -2.69 9.65
C ILE A 146 17.52 -1.33 10.35
N GLN A 147 17.98 -1.28 11.60
CA GLN A 147 18.09 -0.02 12.33
C GLN A 147 19.07 0.94 11.65
N GLN A 148 20.28 0.49 11.30
CA GLN A 148 21.26 1.29 10.57
C GLN A 148 20.73 1.78 9.22
N PHE A 149 20.04 0.90 8.48
CA PHE A 149 19.37 1.27 7.23
C PHE A 149 18.33 2.38 7.44
N SER A 150 17.51 2.26 8.48
CA SER A 150 16.47 3.25 8.82
C SER A 150 17.04 4.59 9.27
N GLU A 151 18.20 4.59 9.92
CA GLU A 151 18.93 5.80 10.33
C GLU A 151 19.51 6.54 9.12
N ASN A 152 20.05 5.82 8.13
CA ASN A 152 20.60 6.40 6.90
C ASN A 152 19.54 6.98 5.94
N LEU A 153 18.26 6.72 6.18
CA LEU A 153 17.14 7.24 5.41
C LEU A 153 16.57 8.57 5.96
N LYS A 154 17.03 9.00 7.14
CA LYS A 154 16.62 10.27 7.78
C LYS A 154 17.50 11.42 7.31
#